data_AF-A0A1I7K8M5-F1
#
_entry.id   AF-A0A1I7K8M5-F1
#
_cell.length_a   1.000
_cell.length_b   1.000
_cell.length_c   1.000
_cell.angle_alpha   90.00
_cell.angle_beta   90.00
_cell.angle_gamma   90.00
#
_symmetry.space_group_name_H-M   'P 1'
#
loop_
_entity.id
_entity.type
_entity.pdbx_description
1 polymer ?
#
loop_
_entity_poly.entity_id
_entity_poly.type
_entity_poly.pdbx_seq_one_letter_code
_entity_poly.pdbx_strand_id
1 'polypeptide(L)'
;MLSDKKQELVSIASRHLNTIGIIHSIDTCGTIAIQTKQGKVIYYPTKEKIQYKGTVTTGGIDNVKNLVESLELSKETMPQTNEMTLRDYFAAQAMQGDWASQGTDFSCFGINTIDETLNNVASLYYRMADAMMNARKNDTK
;
A
#
# COMPACT_ATOMS: atom_id res chain seq x y z
N MET A 1 -6.63 11.37 30.32
CA MET A 1 -6.55 12.01 28.98
C MET A 1 -5.09 12.30 28.67
N LEU A 2 -4.66 12.16 27.41
CA LEU A 2 -3.34 12.63 26.98
C LEU A 2 -3.29 14.16 27.12
N SER A 3 -2.11 14.69 27.46
CA SER A 3 -1.90 16.14 27.41
C SER A 3 -1.95 16.62 25.97
N ASP A 4 -2.50 17.82 25.72
CA ASP A 4 -2.68 18.41 24.39
C ASP A 4 -1.41 18.33 23.52
N LYS A 5 -0.24 18.62 24.12
CA LYS A 5 1.07 18.50 23.45
C LYS A 5 1.39 17.08 22.98
N LYS A 6 1.02 16.07 23.79
CA LYS A 6 1.22 14.66 23.41
C LYS A 6 0.28 14.26 22.28
N GLN A 7 -0.96 14.76 22.32
CA GLN A 7 -1.96 14.46 21.30
C GLN A 7 -1.55 15.07 19.95
N GLU A 8 -1.05 16.30 19.95
CA GLU A 8 -0.52 16.97 18.76
C GLU A 8 0.66 16.20 18.12
N LEU A 9 1.64 15.79 18.94
CA LEU A 9 2.79 15.01 18.45
C LEU A 9 2.38 13.65 17.88
N VAL A 10 1.40 12.98 18.50
CA VAL A 10 0.85 11.72 17.98
C VAL A 10 0.12 11.95 16.65
N SER A 11 -0.67 13.02 16.53
CA SER A 11 -1.38 13.36 15.29
C SER A 11 -0.43 13.70 14.15
N ILE A 12 0.66 14.44 14.41
CA ILE A 12 1.69 14.75 13.40
C ILE A 12 2.38 13.48 12.94
N ALA A 13 2.82 12.64 13.90
CA ALA A 13 3.50 11.39 13.58
C ALA A 13 2.58 10.42 12.81
N SER A 14 1.31 10.32 13.20
CA SER A 14 0.31 9.52 12.50
C SER A 14 0.10 10.00 11.07
N ARG A 15 -0.02 11.31 10.85
CA ARG A 15 -0.14 11.88 9.51
C ARG A 15 1.08 11.54 8.64
N HIS A 16 2.29 11.68 9.17
CA HIS A 16 3.50 11.33 8.43
C HIS A 16 3.57 9.84 8.10
N LEU A 17 3.23 8.96 9.04
CA LEU A 17 3.22 7.52 8.79
C LEU A 17 2.17 7.13 7.74
N ASN A 18 1.00 7.78 7.74
CA ASN A 18 0.00 7.60 6.68
C ASN A 18 0.51 8.08 5.31
N THR A 19 1.20 9.23 5.25
CA THR A 19 1.83 9.72 4.00
C THR A 19 2.90 8.77 3.48
N ILE A 20 3.61 8.06 4.36
CA ILE A 20 4.63 7.06 4.01
C ILE A 20 3.97 5.71 3.65
N GLY A 21 2.66 5.55 3.84
CA GLY A 21 1.93 4.31 3.55
C GLY A 21 2.05 3.24 4.63
N ILE A 22 2.50 3.61 5.84
CA ILE A 22 2.67 2.67 6.96
C ILE A 22 1.37 2.59 7.77
N ILE A 23 0.72 1.43 7.70
CA ILE A 23 -0.45 1.10 8.52
C ILE A 23 -0.01 1.01 9.99
N HIS A 24 -0.67 1.77 10.85
CA HIS A 24 -0.35 1.83 12.27
C HIS A 24 -1.61 1.94 13.13
N SER A 25 -1.51 1.50 14.38
CA SER A 25 -2.52 1.70 15.41
C SER A 25 -1.98 2.63 16.51
N ILE A 26 -2.88 3.40 17.11
CA ILE A 26 -2.54 4.31 18.21
C ILE A 26 -3.14 3.76 19.48
N ASP A 27 -2.30 3.46 20.48
CA ASP A 27 -2.76 2.98 21.78
C ASP A 27 -3.28 4.16 22.64
N THR A 28 -4.09 3.85 23.64
CA THR A 28 -4.66 4.83 24.60
C THR A 28 -3.61 5.66 25.35
N CYS A 29 -2.36 5.20 25.39
CA CYS A 29 -1.23 5.91 26.00
C CYS A 29 -0.44 6.81 25.04
N GLY A 30 -0.84 6.91 23.77
CA GLY A 30 -0.18 7.74 22.75
C GLY A 30 1.06 7.12 22.13
N THR A 31 1.20 5.79 22.21
CA THR A 31 2.20 5.04 21.44
C THR A 31 1.63 4.64 20.10
N ILE A 32 2.48 4.64 19.09
CA ILE A 32 2.12 4.21 17.75
C ILE A 32 2.70 2.81 17.54
N ALA A 33 1.82 1.84 17.32
CA ALA A 33 2.19 0.47 17.05
C ALA A 33 2.09 0.18 15.55
N ILE A 34 3.15 -0.41 14.99
CA ILE A 34 3.25 -0.79 13.58
C ILE A 34 3.44 -2.30 13.53
N GLN A 35 2.55 -3.00 12.84
CA GLN A 35 2.63 -4.44 12.69
C GLN A 35 3.35 -4.77 11.38
N THR A 36 4.55 -5.35 11.45
CA THR A 36 5.30 -5.82 10.28
C THR A 36 5.26 -7.34 10.17
N LYS A 37 5.61 -7.90 9.01
CA LYS A 37 5.75 -9.36 8.82
C LYS A 37 6.72 -10.01 9.83
N GLN A 38 7.74 -9.27 10.26
CA GLN A 38 8.77 -9.77 11.18
C GLN A 38 8.50 -9.48 12.66
N GLY A 39 7.41 -8.77 12.98
CA GLY A 39 7.01 -8.46 14.35
C GLY A 39 6.50 -7.03 14.55
N LYS A 40 6.10 -6.74 15.78
CA LYS A 40 5.56 -5.43 16.18
C LYS A 40 6.69 -4.44 16.45
N VAL A 41 6.62 -3.28 15.80
CA VAL A 41 7.44 -2.09 16.10
C VAL A 41 6.58 -1.11 16.89
N ILE A 42 7.12 -0.55 17.97
CA ILE A 42 6.43 0.43 18.80
C ILE A 42 7.21 1.74 18.76
N TYR A 43 6.56 2.81 18.32
CA TYR A 43 7.11 4.16 18.29
C TYR A 43 6.51 5.01 19.41
N TYR A 44 7.38 5.78 20.07
CA TYR A 44 7.05 6.70 21.13
C TYR A 44 7.30 8.14 20.66
N PRO A 45 6.31 8.83 20.06
CA PRO A 45 6.50 10.17 19.49
C PRO A 45 7.05 11.18 20.49
N THR A 46 6.59 11.09 21.74
CA THR A 46 6.98 12.02 22.82
C THR A 46 8.41 11.89 23.31
N LYS A 47 9.05 10.73 23.09
CA LYS A 47 10.43 10.47 23.53
C LYS A 47 11.39 10.22 22.38
N GLU A 48 10.88 10.24 21.15
CA GLU A 48 11.61 9.81 19.94
C GLU A 48 12.33 8.49 20.17
N LYS A 49 11.58 7.48 20.63
CA LYS A 49 12.09 6.13 20.86
C LYS A 49 11.33 5.14 20.00
N ILE A 50 12.04 4.11 19.58
CA ILE A 50 11.52 3.00 18.80
C ILE A 50 11.87 1.73 19.56
N GLN A 51 10.91 0.82 19.66
CA GLN A 51 11.11 -0.48 20.28
C GLN A 51 10.74 -1.59 19.31
N TYR A 52 11.65 -2.55 19.14
CA TYR A 52 11.46 -3.74 18.32
C TYR A 52 12.07 -4.96 19.03
N LYS A 53 11.29 -6.03 19.21
CA LYS A 53 11.70 -7.28 19.87
C LYS A 53 12.45 -7.09 21.21
N GLY A 54 12.07 -6.07 21.98
CA GLY A 54 12.66 -5.75 23.29
C GLY A 54 13.89 -4.85 23.24
N THR A 55 14.46 -4.56 22.06
CA THR A 55 15.49 -3.55 21.88
C THR A 55 14.85 -2.18 21.74
N VAL A 56 15.31 -1.21 22.54
CA VAL A 56 14.86 0.19 22.47
C VAL A 56 15.98 1.04 21.87
N THR A 57 15.70 1.69 20.75
CA THR A 57 16.60 2.62 20.08
C THR A 57 16.03 4.04 20.14
N THR A 58 16.91 5.03 20.21
CA THR A 58 16.53 6.44 20.08
C THR A 58 16.44 6.76 18.58
N GLY A 59 15.35 7.38 18.14
CA GLY A 59 15.14 7.71 16.74
C GLY A 59 13.77 8.32 16.46
N GLY A 60 13.74 9.27 15.53
CA GLY A 60 12.52 9.88 15.00
C GLY A 60 11.82 9.03 13.93
N ILE A 61 10.86 9.63 13.24
CA ILE A 61 10.01 8.97 12.23
C ILE A 61 10.84 8.36 11.08
N ASP A 62 11.91 9.02 10.63
CA ASP A 62 12.77 8.49 9.55
C ASP A 62 13.43 7.16 9.93
N ASN A 63 13.76 6.98 11.22
CA ASN A 63 14.31 5.73 11.73
C ASN A 63 13.24 4.64 11.79
N VAL A 64 11.98 5.01 12.11
CA VAL A 64 10.85 4.09 12.04
C VAL A 64 10.65 3.61 10.61
N LYS A 65 10.70 4.52 9.63
CA LYS A 65 10.60 4.20 8.21
C LYS A 65 11.70 3.22 7.79
N ASN A 66 12.96 3.56 8.00
CA ASN A 66 14.09 2.70 7.62
C ASN A 66 14.01 1.32 8.28
N LEU A 67 13.58 1.26 9.55
CA LEU A 67 13.39 0.00 10.26
C LEU A 67 12.27 -0.82 9.64
N VAL A 68 11.08 -0.23 9.45
CA VAL A 68 9.93 -0.92 8.83
C VAL A 68 10.28 -1.40 7.43
N GLU A 69 10.90 -0.54 6.61
CA GLU A 69 11.40 -0.92 5.29
C GLU A 69 12.40 -2.08 5.37
N SER A 70 13.37 -2.06 6.29
CA SER A 70 14.33 -3.18 6.44
C SER A 70 13.67 -4.50 6.87
N LEU A 71 12.60 -4.41 7.69
CA LEU A 71 11.85 -5.57 8.16
C LEU A 71 10.94 -6.12 7.05
N GLU A 72 10.38 -5.25 6.21
CA GLU A 72 9.54 -5.60 5.06
C GLU A 72 10.35 -6.05 3.83
N LEU A 73 11.59 -5.58 3.66
CA LEU A 73 12.51 -5.98 2.58
C LEU A 73 12.96 -7.44 2.67
N SER A 74 12.75 -8.09 3.82
CA SER A 74 13.16 -9.47 4.05
C SER A 74 12.30 -10.54 3.38
N LYS A 75 11.21 -10.17 2.70
CA LYS A 75 10.47 -11.02 1.77
C LYS A 75 9.47 -10.18 0.99
N GLU A 76 9.81 -9.97 -0.29
CA GLU A 76 8.99 -9.63 -1.46
C GLU A 76 7.57 -9.08 -1.25
N THR A 77 7.25 -8.16 -2.17
CA THR A 77 5.98 -7.48 -2.47
C THR A 77 5.60 -6.33 -1.56
N MET A 78 5.55 -5.15 -2.20
CA MET A 78 5.03 -3.88 -1.71
C MET A 78 3.70 -4.07 -0.96
N PRO A 79 3.42 -3.31 0.10
CA PRO A 79 2.08 -3.24 0.65
C PRO A 79 1.16 -2.70 -0.45
N GLN A 80 0.23 -3.53 -0.90
CA GLN A 80 -0.97 -3.07 -1.58
C GLN A 80 -1.64 -2.11 -0.59
N THR A 81 -1.48 -0.81 -0.80
CA THR A 81 -2.39 0.15 -0.18
C THR A 81 -3.77 -0.32 -0.57
N ASN A 82 -4.62 -0.67 0.41
CA ASN A 82 -6.00 -1.11 0.19
C ASN A 82 -6.89 -0.05 -0.51
N GLU A 83 -6.30 0.99 -1.07
CA GLU A 83 -6.96 2.02 -1.86
C GLU A 83 -6.81 1.66 -3.34
N MET A 84 -7.92 1.20 -3.94
CA MET A 84 -8.03 0.99 -5.37
C MET A 84 -7.76 2.30 -6.10
N THR A 85 -6.75 2.34 -6.97
CA THR A 85 -6.50 3.54 -7.78
C THR A 85 -7.49 3.60 -8.95
N LEU A 86 -7.67 4.79 -9.53
CA LEU A 86 -8.48 4.94 -10.74
C LEU A 86 -7.94 4.10 -11.92
N ARG A 87 -6.64 3.88 -11.96
CA ARG A 87 -5.98 3.00 -12.95
C ARG A 87 -6.42 1.55 -12.75
N ASP A 88 -6.44 1.08 -11.50
CA ASP A 88 -6.88 -0.28 -11.17
C ASP A 88 -8.36 -0.46 -11.51
N TYR A 89 -9.19 0.57 -11.28
CA TYR A 89 -10.60 0.57 -11.67
C TYR A 89 -10.77 0.41 -13.18
N PHE A 90 -10.07 1.20 -14.01
CA PHE A 90 -10.14 1.07 -15.46
C PHE A 90 -9.63 -0.28 -15.98
N ALA A 91 -8.53 -0.77 -15.42
CA ALA A 91 -7.99 -2.08 -15.77
C ALA A 91 -8.98 -3.20 -15.42
N ALA A 92 -9.60 -3.14 -14.23
CA ALA A 92 -10.60 -4.11 -13.81
C ALA A 92 -11.86 -4.08 -14.70
N GLN A 93 -12.34 -2.89 -15.09
CA GLN A 93 -13.48 -2.76 -16.01
C GLN A 93 -13.18 -3.33 -17.40
N ALA A 94 -11.99 -3.03 -17.95
CA ALA A 94 -11.57 -3.59 -19.24
C ALA A 94 -11.46 -5.11 -19.20
N MET A 95 -10.85 -5.65 -18.14
CA MET A 95 -10.75 -7.10 -17.92
C MET A 95 -12.13 -7.76 -17.78
N GLN A 96 -13.03 -7.16 -17.00
CA GLN A 96 -14.36 -7.71 -16.77
C GLN A 96 -15.17 -7.78 -18.07
N GLY A 97 -15.10 -6.74 -18.90
CA GLY A 97 -15.76 -6.72 -20.21
C GLY A 97 -15.20 -7.77 -21.17
N ASP A 98 -13.86 -7.87 -21.26
CA ASP A 98 -13.19 -8.87 -22.11
C ASP A 98 -13.56 -10.30 -21.70
N TRP A 99 -13.53 -10.58 -20.39
CA TRP A 99 -13.85 -11.90 -19.87
C TRP A 99 -15.32 -12.27 -20.01
N ALA A 100 -16.23 -11.30 -19.88
CA ALA A 100 -17.66 -11.51 -20.09
C ALA A 100 -18.01 -11.74 -21.57
N SER A 101 -17.17 -11.30 -22.51
CA SER A 101 -17.37 -11.45 -23.95
C SER A 101 -16.73 -12.73 -24.54
N GLN A 102 -16.16 -13.60 -23.71
CA GLN A 102 -15.59 -14.86 -24.17
C GLN A 102 -16.67 -15.75 -24.78
N GLY A 103 -16.40 -16.33 -25.95
CA GLY A 103 -17.33 -17.15 -26.70
C GLY A 103 -16.61 -17.98 -27.76
N THR A 104 -17.34 -18.64 -28.64
CA THR A 104 -16.74 -19.43 -29.73
C THR A 104 -15.99 -18.56 -30.75
N ASP A 105 -16.38 -17.29 -30.85
CA ASP A 105 -15.89 -16.36 -31.88
C ASP A 105 -14.75 -15.45 -31.35
N PHE A 106 -14.47 -15.49 -30.04
CA PHE A 106 -13.47 -14.67 -29.37
C PHE A 106 -12.54 -15.53 -28.51
N SER A 107 -11.35 -15.01 -28.18
CA SER A 107 -10.35 -15.71 -27.37
C SER A 107 -10.95 -16.17 -26.03
N CYS A 108 -10.72 -17.44 -25.66
CA CYS A 108 -11.21 -18.02 -24.42
C CYS A 108 -10.04 -18.39 -23.50
N PHE A 109 -10.06 -17.90 -22.26
CA PHE A 109 -9.11 -18.28 -21.22
C PHE A 109 -9.60 -19.57 -20.57
N GLY A 110 -9.07 -20.70 -21.05
CA GLY A 110 -9.35 -22.01 -20.50
C GLY A 110 -8.62 -22.28 -19.19
N ILE A 111 -9.03 -23.34 -18.47
CA ILE A 111 -8.40 -23.78 -17.20
C ILE A 111 -6.89 -24.07 -17.36
N ASN A 112 -6.45 -24.42 -18.56
CA ASN A 112 -5.05 -24.74 -18.86
C ASN A 112 -4.26 -23.54 -19.41
N THR A 113 -4.78 -22.32 -19.27
CA THR A 113 -4.06 -21.12 -19.69
C THR A 113 -2.79 -20.97 -18.84
N ILE A 114 -1.63 -20.86 -19.48
CA ILE A 114 -0.34 -20.73 -18.80
C ILE A 114 -0.16 -19.33 -18.20
N ASP A 115 0.58 -19.24 -17.10
CA ASP A 115 0.83 -17.99 -16.37
C ASP A 115 1.41 -16.88 -17.25
N GLU A 116 2.27 -17.21 -18.21
CA GLU A 116 2.83 -16.23 -19.17
C GLU A 116 1.72 -15.52 -19.96
N THR A 117 0.70 -16.26 -20.40
CA THR A 117 -0.44 -15.69 -21.13
C THR A 117 -1.25 -14.78 -20.22
N LEU A 118 -1.51 -15.20 -18.98
CA LEU A 118 -2.23 -14.39 -17.99
C LEU A 118 -1.47 -13.09 -17.66
N ASN A 119 -0.14 -13.15 -17.53
CA ASN A 119 0.70 -11.98 -17.29
C ASN A 119 0.66 -10.99 -18.45
N ASN A 120 0.71 -11.49 -19.69
CA ASN A 120 0.63 -10.65 -20.89
C ASN A 120 -0.73 -9.96 -21.01
N VAL A 121 -1.81 -10.68 -20.69
CA VAL A 121 -3.18 -10.15 -20.71
C VAL A 121 -3.42 -9.15 -19.58
N ALA A 122 -2.90 -9.42 -18.38
CA ALA A 122 -2.92 -8.43 -17.29
C ALA A 122 -2.20 -7.13 -17.69
N SER A 123 -1.02 -7.25 -18.31
CA SER A 123 -0.27 -6.10 -18.84
C SER A 123 -1.06 -5.31 -19.88
N LEU A 124 -1.80 -6.01 -20.76
CA LEU A 124 -2.68 -5.38 -21.75
C LEU A 124 -3.76 -4.50 -21.08
N TYR A 125 -4.44 -4.98 -20.04
CA TYR A 125 -5.47 -4.20 -19.35
C TYR A 125 -4.93 -2.94 -18.67
N TYR A 126 -3.75 -3.04 -18.06
CA TYR A 126 -3.11 -1.86 -17.47
C TYR A 126 -2.69 -0.84 -18.54
N ARG A 127 -2.23 -1.29 -19.71
CA ARG A 127 -1.94 -0.38 -20.85
C ARG A 127 -3.21 0.30 -21.36
N MET A 128 -4.33 -0.40 -21.38
CA MET A 128 -5.63 0.19 -21.72
C MET A 128 -6.03 1.25 -20.69
N ALA A 129 -5.89 0.96 -19.40
CA ALA A 129 -6.13 1.93 -18.33
C ALA A 129 -5.26 3.19 -18.48
N ASP A 130 -3.97 3.02 -18.82
CA ASP A 130 -3.05 4.13 -19.06
C ASP A 130 -3.49 4.99 -20.27
N ALA A 131 -4.00 4.36 -21.33
CA ALA A 131 -4.56 5.07 -22.48
C ALA A 131 -5.82 5.89 -22.12
N MET A 132 -6.73 5.31 -21.33
CA MET A 132 -7.94 6.00 -20.83
C MET A 132 -7.60 7.22 -19.95
N MET A 133 -6.60 7.06 -19.07
CA MET A 133 -6.09 8.15 -18.25
C MET A 133 -5.49 9.28 -19.10
N ASN A 134 -4.77 8.96 -20.17
CA ASN A 134 -4.20 9.93 -21.08
C ASN A 134 -5.27 10.65 -21.91
N ALA A 135 -6.28 9.93 -22.41
CA ALA A 135 -7.43 10.51 -23.11
C ALA A 135 -8.11 11.56 -22.21
N ARG A 136 -8.37 11.21 -20.95
CA ARG A 136 -8.98 12.14 -19.98
C ARG A 136 -8.17 13.42 -19.79
N LYS A 137 -6.84 13.35 -19.74
CA LYS A 137 -5.97 14.54 -19.62
C LYS A 137 -6.04 15.43 -20.86
N ASN A 138 -6.22 14.84 -22.03
CA ASN A 138 -6.29 15.56 -23.29
C ASN A 138 -7.67 16.21 -23.52
N ASP A 139 -8.73 15.64 -22.96
CA ASP A 139 -10.10 16.19 -23.04
C ASP A 139 -10.31 17.43 -22.15
N THR A 140 -9.40 17.71 -21.21
CA THR A 140 -9.48 18.89 -20.31
C THR A 140 -8.75 20.13 -20.86
N LYS A 141 -8.34 20.12 -22.13
CA LYS A 141 -7.78 21.27 -22.86
C LYS A 141 -8.80 21.87 -23.80
#